data_AF-A0A9W9J875-F1
#
_entry.id   AF-A0A9W9J875-F1
#
_cell.length_a   1.000
_cell.length_b   1.000
_cell.length_c   1.000
_cell.angle_alpha   90.00
_cell.angle_beta   90.00
_cell.angle_gamma   90.00
#
_symmetry.space_group_name_H-M   'P 1'
#
loop_
_entity.id
_entity.type
_entity.pdbx_description
1 polymer ?
#
loop_
_entity_poly.entity_id
_entity_poly.type
_entity_poly.pdbx_seq_one_letter_code
_entity_poly.pdbx_strand_id
1 'polypeptide(L)'
;MHRFFTDAELDTASVPKECFIRSFLTRVRTPRFKLIAPGLEVPQDKEAFTARQMFNVEGQGRDVPSFLLFASADDSRTIRFNEEIHRLFFGARNDVPFNEGDLIPTGLYSATINRSEYDSEETGFHLLLPFALGLADEDGARRSDGSLVPSGSFTQIFQHGVFRPFGGEHRAQRLERLFDRWTELIESGVWTVGENGVVGGIDMFQDADHGAWEDYWIHPSW
;
A
#
# COMPACT_ATOMS: atom_id res chain seq x y z
N MET A 1 21.52 -12.39 -13.73
CA MET A 1 20.85 -11.26 -13.05
C MET A 1 19.98 -11.85 -11.95
N HIS A 2 20.18 -11.48 -10.68
CA HIS A 2 19.34 -12.01 -9.58
C HIS A 2 17.97 -11.32 -9.58
N ARG A 3 16.91 -12.13 -9.57
CA ARG A 3 15.52 -11.68 -9.46
C ARG A 3 15.22 -11.37 -8.00
N PHE A 4 14.29 -10.45 -7.75
CA PHE A 4 13.94 -10.08 -6.39
C PHE A 4 13.24 -11.23 -5.64
N PHE A 5 12.34 -11.96 -6.32
CA PHE A 5 11.76 -13.21 -5.84
C PHE A 5 11.80 -14.29 -6.94
N THR A 6 11.82 -15.54 -6.50
CA THR A 6 11.62 -16.74 -7.33
C THR A 6 10.16 -17.18 -7.28
N ASP A 7 9.75 -17.97 -8.26
CA ASP A 7 8.38 -18.51 -8.29
C ASP A 7 8.07 -19.41 -7.08
N ALA A 8 9.04 -20.15 -6.56
CA ALA A 8 8.89 -21.04 -5.41
C ALA A 8 8.74 -20.29 -4.08
N GLU A 9 9.44 -19.17 -3.91
CA GLU A 9 9.25 -18.29 -2.74
C GLU A 9 7.84 -17.69 -2.75
N LEU A 10 7.35 -17.28 -3.92
CA LEU A 10 6.00 -16.75 -4.07
C LEU A 10 4.92 -17.83 -3.92
N ASP A 11 5.20 -19.08 -4.33
CA ASP A 11 4.32 -20.22 -4.05
C ASP A 11 4.21 -20.48 -2.54
N THR A 12 5.32 -20.33 -1.81
CA THR A 12 5.36 -20.49 -0.34
C THR A 12 4.55 -19.40 0.37
N ALA A 13 4.57 -18.17 -0.14
CA ALA A 13 3.70 -17.07 0.30
C ALA A 13 2.26 -17.15 -0.24
N SER A 14 1.91 -18.24 -0.93
CA SER A 14 0.66 -18.51 -1.64
C SER A 14 0.21 -17.38 -2.57
N VAL A 15 1.15 -16.66 -3.19
CA VAL A 15 0.86 -15.64 -4.20
C VAL A 15 0.40 -16.34 -5.49
N PRO A 16 -0.77 -16.00 -6.06
CA PRO A 16 -1.30 -16.64 -7.26
C PRO A 16 -0.31 -16.70 -8.43
N LYS A 17 -0.39 -17.77 -9.22
CA LYS A 17 0.49 -17.99 -10.39
C LYS A 17 0.27 -16.97 -11.50
N GLU A 18 -0.98 -16.57 -11.67
CA GLU A 18 -1.38 -15.54 -12.61
C GLU A 18 -1.83 -14.37 -11.77
N CYS A 19 -0.95 -13.39 -11.52
CA CYS A 19 -1.30 -12.07 -11.00
C CYS A 19 -0.19 -11.05 -11.30
N PHE A 20 -0.55 -9.76 -11.25
CA PHE A 20 0.39 -8.66 -11.46
C PHE A 20 1.53 -8.68 -10.44
N ILE A 21 1.24 -8.86 -9.15
CA ILE A 21 2.26 -8.83 -8.08
C ILE A 21 3.33 -9.90 -8.28
N ARG A 22 2.97 -11.13 -8.66
CA ARG A 22 3.96 -12.15 -9.01
C ARG A 22 4.82 -11.72 -10.20
N SER A 23 4.19 -11.20 -11.26
CA SER A 23 4.91 -10.72 -12.44
C SER A 23 5.87 -9.58 -12.10
N PHE A 24 5.46 -8.67 -11.22
CA PHE A 24 6.27 -7.57 -10.71
C PHE A 24 7.47 -8.09 -9.90
N LEU A 25 7.23 -8.86 -8.83
CA LEU A 25 8.27 -9.32 -7.90
C LEU A 25 9.30 -10.27 -8.55
N THR A 26 8.92 -11.03 -9.58
CA THR A 26 9.84 -11.91 -10.31
C THR A 26 10.68 -11.18 -11.37
N ARG A 27 10.26 -9.98 -11.82
CA ARG A 27 10.95 -9.22 -12.88
C ARG A 27 11.80 -8.08 -12.32
N VAL A 28 11.45 -7.55 -11.15
CA VAL A 28 12.24 -6.52 -10.47
C VAL A 28 13.60 -7.10 -10.06
N ARG A 29 14.65 -6.29 -10.22
CA ARG A 29 16.00 -6.60 -9.72
C ARG A 29 15.99 -6.52 -8.20
N THR A 30 16.71 -7.42 -7.53
CA THR A 30 16.90 -7.33 -6.08
C THR A 30 17.40 -5.93 -5.69
N PRO A 31 16.61 -5.15 -4.94
CA PRO A 31 17.03 -3.82 -4.50
C PRO A 31 18.24 -3.92 -3.57
N ARG A 32 19.14 -2.93 -3.64
CA ARG A 32 20.34 -2.86 -2.78
C ARG A 32 20.15 -1.97 -1.55
N PHE A 33 19.07 -1.21 -1.53
CA PHE A 33 18.63 -0.46 -0.37
C PHE A 33 17.68 -1.32 0.48
N LYS A 34 17.56 -0.96 1.75
CA LYS A 34 16.67 -1.59 2.72
C LYS A 34 15.35 -0.85 2.85
N LEU A 35 15.35 0.48 2.67
CA LEU A 35 14.17 1.34 2.81
C LEU A 35 13.80 1.97 1.47
N ILE A 36 12.58 1.70 0.99
CA ILE A 36 12.06 2.24 -0.28
C ILE A 36 11.40 3.61 -0.11
N ALA A 37 10.87 3.87 1.08
CA ALA A 37 10.23 5.11 1.51
C ALA A 37 10.44 5.26 3.03
N PRO A 38 10.10 6.40 3.67
CA PRO A 38 10.28 6.58 5.11
C PRO A 38 9.63 5.45 5.91
N GLY A 39 10.44 4.69 6.64
CA GLY A 39 10.02 3.55 7.43
C GLY A 39 9.44 2.34 6.68
N LEU A 40 9.49 2.27 5.35
CA LEU A 40 8.99 1.11 4.58
C LEU A 40 10.15 0.23 4.08
N GLU A 41 10.18 -1.01 4.54
CA GLU A 41 11.26 -1.95 4.22
C GLU A 41 11.02 -2.76 2.94
N VAL A 42 12.11 -3.00 2.21
CA VAL A 42 12.17 -3.94 1.10
C VAL A 42 12.25 -5.36 1.67
N PRO A 43 11.37 -6.30 1.27
CA PRO A 43 11.37 -7.67 1.79
C PRO A 43 12.54 -8.50 1.25
N GLN A 44 13.71 -8.32 1.87
CA GLN A 44 14.92 -9.12 1.63
C GLN A 44 14.79 -10.51 2.26
N ASP A 45 14.14 -10.60 3.43
CA ASP A 45 13.81 -11.85 4.10
C ASP A 45 12.51 -12.45 3.54
N LYS A 46 12.63 -13.64 2.94
CA LYS A 46 11.54 -14.34 2.24
C LYS A 46 10.63 -15.09 3.20
N GLU A 47 11.16 -15.55 4.34
CA GLU A 47 10.38 -16.21 5.38
C GLU A 47 9.53 -15.16 6.11
N ALA A 48 10.12 -14.02 6.45
CA ALA A 48 9.40 -12.90 7.04
C ALA A 48 8.33 -12.34 6.08
N PHE A 49 8.65 -12.21 4.78
CA PHE A 49 7.65 -11.84 3.76
C PHE A 49 6.47 -12.81 3.77
N THR A 50 6.72 -14.11 3.76
CA THR A 50 5.69 -15.16 3.78
C THR A 50 4.82 -15.06 5.04
N ALA A 51 5.44 -14.95 6.21
CA ALA A 51 4.74 -14.93 7.50
C ALA A 51 3.80 -13.71 7.67
N ARG A 52 4.06 -12.61 6.96
CA ARG A 52 3.26 -11.37 7.04
C ARG A 52 2.06 -11.35 6.07
N GLN A 53 1.87 -12.35 5.21
CA GLN A 53 0.76 -12.38 4.24
C GLN A 53 -0.57 -12.84 4.86
N MET A 54 -1.10 -12.03 5.78
CA MET A 54 -2.26 -12.39 6.61
C MET A 54 -3.58 -12.42 5.85
N PHE A 55 -3.72 -11.61 4.79
CA PHE A 55 -4.95 -11.53 3.99
C PHE A 55 -5.05 -12.59 2.89
N ASN A 56 -4.07 -13.49 2.82
CA ASN A 56 -4.07 -14.59 1.87
C ASN A 56 -4.95 -15.76 2.36
N VAL A 57 -6.19 -15.43 2.72
CA VAL A 57 -7.20 -16.42 3.07
C VAL A 57 -7.58 -17.14 1.79
N GLU A 58 -7.55 -18.48 1.78
CA GLU A 58 -7.90 -19.29 0.61
C GLU A 58 -9.21 -18.78 -0.02
N GLY A 59 -9.08 -18.05 -1.13
CA GLY A 59 -10.20 -17.45 -1.80
C GLY A 59 -11.12 -18.55 -2.34
N GLN A 60 -12.36 -18.56 -1.89
CA GLN A 60 -13.46 -19.19 -2.62
C GLN A 60 -13.67 -18.41 -3.95
N GLY A 61 -12.81 -18.55 -4.97
CA GLY A 61 -13.05 -17.97 -6.30
C GLY A 61 -11.88 -17.33 -7.06
N ARG A 62 -12.24 -16.45 -8.02
CA ARG A 62 -11.38 -15.77 -9.01
C ARG A 62 -10.66 -14.51 -8.47
N ASP A 63 -10.73 -14.24 -7.18
CA ASP A 63 -10.21 -13.00 -6.58
C ASP A 63 -8.68 -13.09 -6.36
N VAL A 64 -8.01 -11.94 -6.41
CA VAL A 64 -6.62 -11.80 -5.98
C VAL A 64 -6.62 -11.10 -4.62
N PRO A 65 -6.11 -11.75 -3.54
CA PRO A 65 -6.06 -11.11 -2.23
C PRO A 65 -5.00 -10.01 -2.18
N SER A 66 -5.06 -9.21 -1.12
CA SER A 66 -4.06 -8.19 -0.81
C SER A 66 -2.78 -8.82 -0.23
N PHE A 67 -1.63 -8.29 -0.66
CA PHE A 67 -0.29 -8.70 -0.21
C PHE A 67 0.48 -7.51 0.36
N LEU A 68 1.15 -7.71 1.50
CA LEU A 68 2.06 -6.71 2.07
C LEU A 68 3.37 -6.71 1.28
N LEU A 69 3.57 -5.69 0.45
CA LEU A 69 4.72 -5.54 -0.43
C LEU A 69 5.92 -4.94 0.30
N PHE A 70 5.69 -3.89 1.08
CA PHE A 70 6.72 -3.20 1.87
C PHE A 70 6.17 -2.94 3.27
N ALA A 71 6.64 -3.71 4.25
CA ALA A 71 6.22 -3.59 5.63
C ALA A 71 6.80 -2.32 6.28
N SER A 72 6.20 -1.87 7.38
CA SER A 72 6.91 -0.99 8.31
C SER A 72 8.19 -1.68 8.79
N ALA A 73 9.32 -0.97 8.76
CA ALA A 73 10.60 -1.46 9.26
C ALA A 73 10.60 -1.67 10.80
N ASP A 74 9.61 -1.08 11.50
CA ASP A 74 9.31 -1.34 12.89
C ASP A 74 8.06 -2.25 12.96
N ASP A 75 8.28 -3.55 13.23
CA ASP A 75 7.23 -4.57 13.33
C ASP A 75 6.22 -4.31 14.46
N SER A 76 6.55 -3.44 15.42
CA SER A 76 5.60 -3.03 16.48
C SER A 76 4.52 -2.07 15.96
N ARG A 77 4.73 -1.46 14.79
CA ARG A 77 3.77 -0.57 14.13
C ARG A 77 2.67 -1.39 13.48
N THR A 78 1.66 -1.66 14.29
CA THR A 78 0.44 -2.37 13.90
C THR A 78 -0.76 -1.48 14.18
N ILE A 79 -1.87 -1.77 13.50
CA ILE A 79 -3.17 -1.20 13.83
C ILE A 79 -4.17 -2.32 14.12
N ARG A 80 -5.20 -2.00 14.89
CA ARG A 80 -6.28 -2.94 15.15
C ARG A 80 -7.16 -3.09 13.92
N PHE A 81 -7.51 -4.33 13.58
CA PHE A 81 -8.52 -4.64 12.59
C PHE A 81 -9.81 -3.87 12.89
N ASN A 82 -10.33 -3.17 11.89
CA ASN A 82 -11.46 -2.24 12.00
C ASN A 82 -12.30 -2.26 10.71
N GLU A 83 -13.39 -1.49 10.69
CA GLU A 83 -14.33 -1.45 9.55
C GLU A 83 -13.70 -0.90 8.25
N GLU A 84 -12.70 -0.01 8.33
CA GLU A 84 -11.99 0.47 7.13
C GLU A 84 -11.17 -0.66 6.50
N ILE A 85 -10.39 -1.37 7.31
CA ILE A 85 -9.55 -2.51 6.89
C ILE A 85 -10.42 -3.65 6.36
N HIS A 86 -11.55 -3.92 7.04
CA HIS A 86 -12.52 -4.92 6.61
C HIS A 86 -13.06 -4.62 5.21
N ARG A 87 -13.59 -3.40 5.00
CA ARG A 87 -14.10 -2.97 3.70
C ARG A 87 -13.02 -2.97 2.63
N LEU A 88 -11.80 -2.56 2.98
CA LEU A 88 -10.69 -2.45 2.06
C LEU A 88 -10.22 -3.79 1.50
N PHE A 89 -10.04 -4.79 2.38
CA PHE A 89 -9.43 -6.06 1.99
C PHE A 89 -10.43 -7.18 1.72
N PHE A 90 -11.66 -7.06 2.23
CA PHE A 90 -12.70 -8.09 2.10
C PHE A 90 -14.00 -7.59 1.47
N GLY A 91 -14.15 -6.29 1.22
CA GLY A 91 -15.35 -5.72 0.62
C GLY A 91 -16.60 -5.98 1.49
N ALA A 92 -17.63 -6.55 0.88
CA ALA A 92 -18.90 -6.88 1.55
C ALA A 92 -18.94 -8.30 2.16
N ARG A 93 -17.80 -9.02 2.19
CA ARG A 93 -17.74 -10.38 2.77
C ARG A 93 -17.88 -10.32 4.28
N ASN A 94 -18.79 -11.12 4.83
CA ASN A 94 -19.02 -11.20 6.27
C ASN A 94 -18.23 -12.34 6.94
N ASP A 95 -17.67 -13.26 6.14
CA ASP A 95 -16.94 -14.45 6.58
C ASP A 95 -15.42 -14.21 6.64
N VAL A 96 -15.00 -13.21 7.41
CA VAL A 96 -13.57 -12.86 7.54
C VAL A 96 -12.95 -13.53 8.77
N PRO A 97 -11.74 -14.11 8.68
CA PRO A 97 -11.09 -14.81 9.78
C PRO A 97 -10.38 -13.86 10.76
N PHE A 98 -10.92 -12.65 10.93
CA PHE A 98 -10.35 -11.60 11.77
C PHE A 98 -11.40 -11.11 12.76
N ASN A 99 -10.99 -10.94 14.02
CA ASN A 99 -11.79 -10.31 15.06
C ASN A 99 -11.43 -8.84 15.19
N GLU A 100 -12.36 -8.06 15.72
CA GLU A 100 -12.10 -6.68 16.11
C GLU A 100 -10.96 -6.65 17.15
N GLY A 101 -9.86 -5.96 16.82
CA GLY A 101 -8.68 -5.88 17.68
C GLY A 101 -7.48 -6.73 17.27
N ASP A 102 -7.62 -7.63 16.28
CA ASP A 102 -6.48 -8.35 15.71
C ASP A 102 -5.46 -7.34 15.14
N LEU A 103 -4.17 -7.57 15.39
CA LEU A 103 -3.13 -6.62 14.99
C LEU A 103 -2.71 -6.85 13.55
N ILE A 104 -2.85 -5.81 12.74
CA ILE A 104 -2.53 -5.79 11.32
C ILE A 104 -1.22 -5.01 11.14
N PRO A 105 -0.19 -5.59 10.50
CA PRO A 105 1.04 -4.89 10.15
C PRO A 105 0.75 -3.65 9.29
N THR A 106 1.52 -2.59 9.47
CA THR A 106 1.43 -1.39 8.63
C THR A 106 2.40 -1.46 7.46
N GLY A 107 2.12 -0.70 6.40
CA GLY A 107 2.95 -0.68 5.20
C GLY A 107 2.15 -0.62 3.90
N LEU A 108 2.83 -0.88 2.79
CA LEU A 108 2.24 -0.82 1.45
C LEU A 108 1.67 -2.17 1.04
N TYR A 109 0.36 -2.23 0.89
CA TYR A 109 -0.38 -3.39 0.42
C TYR A 109 -0.75 -3.27 -1.06
N SER A 110 -0.79 -4.39 -1.79
CA SER A 110 -1.51 -4.44 -3.07
C SER A 110 -3.02 -4.37 -2.83
N ALA A 111 -3.78 -3.85 -3.79
CA ALA A 111 -5.23 -3.86 -3.70
C ALA A 111 -5.79 -5.29 -3.82
N THR A 112 -6.88 -5.59 -3.10
CA THR A 112 -7.69 -6.79 -3.33
C THR A 112 -8.49 -6.61 -4.63
N ILE A 113 -8.53 -7.62 -5.48
CA ILE A 113 -9.17 -7.52 -6.81
C ILE A 113 -10.16 -8.65 -7.03
N ASN A 114 -11.39 -8.28 -7.39
CA ASN A 114 -12.37 -9.19 -7.94
C ASN A 114 -12.27 -9.20 -9.46
N ARG A 115 -11.68 -10.26 -10.03
CA ARG A 115 -11.50 -10.40 -11.50
C ARG A 115 -12.82 -10.56 -12.27
N SER A 116 -13.94 -10.72 -11.58
CA SER A 116 -15.25 -10.78 -12.22
C SER A 116 -15.83 -9.38 -12.50
N GLU A 117 -15.21 -8.32 -11.97
CA GLU A 117 -15.60 -6.94 -12.22
C GLU A 117 -14.99 -6.40 -13.53
N TYR A 118 -15.77 -5.59 -14.25
CA TYR A 118 -15.46 -5.13 -15.61
C TYR A 118 -14.23 -4.19 -15.70
N ASP A 119 -13.82 -3.54 -14.60
CA ASP A 119 -12.69 -2.61 -14.54
C ASP A 119 -11.67 -3.03 -13.47
N SER A 120 -11.44 -4.35 -13.36
CA SER A 120 -10.46 -4.90 -12.42
C SER A 120 -9.03 -4.50 -12.82
N GLU A 121 -8.29 -3.91 -11.87
CA GLU A 121 -6.91 -3.46 -12.06
C GLU A 121 -6.02 -3.94 -10.92
N GLU A 122 -5.09 -4.84 -11.23
CA GLU A 122 -4.21 -5.45 -10.23
C GLU A 122 -3.00 -4.59 -9.84
N THR A 123 -2.78 -3.45 -10.51
CA THR A 123 -1.71 -2.52 -10.15
C THR A 123 -2.04 -1.59 -8.98
N GLY A 124 -3.23 -1.74 -8.38
CA GLY A 124 -3.68 -0.94 -7.24
C GLY A 124 -2.87 -1.14 -5.95
N PHE A 125 -2.83 -0.13 -5.08
CA PHE A 125 -2.22 -0.22 -3.75
C PHE A 125 -3.00 0.53 -2.67
N HIS A 126 -2.71 0.17 -1.41
CA HIS A 126 -3.09 0.94 -0.22
C HIS A 126 -1.91 1.05 0.73
N LEU A 127 -1.58 2.27 1.17
CA LEU A 127 -0.60 2.50 2.21
C LEU A 127 -1.34 2.54 3.55
N LEU A 128 -1.15 1.50 4.36
CA LEU A 128 -1.76 1.40 5.69
C LEU A 128 -0.84 2.02 6.74
N LEU A 129 -1.26 3.13 7.34
CA LEU A 129 -0.47 3.88 8.33
C LEU A 129 -0.76 3.43 9.77
N PRO A 130 0.20 3.58 10.71
CA PRO A 130 0.01 3.27 12.13
C PRO A 130 -0.79 4.33 12.91
N PHE A 131 -1.25 5.37 12.24
CA PHE A 131 -2.02 6.47 12.79
C PHE A 131 -3.09 6.90 11.79
N ALA A 132 -4.17 7.44 12.32
CA ALA A 132 -5.22 8.02 11.51
C ALA A 132 -4.82 9.41 11.01
N LEU A 133 -5.31 9.76 9.82
CA LEU A 133 -5.21 11.07 9.21
C LEU A 133 -6.59 11.71 9.04
N GLY A 134 -6.61 12.91 8.48
CA GLY A 134 -7.82 13.65 8.11
C GLY A 134 -8.17 14.72 9.13
N LEU A 135 -7.19 15.58 9.46
CA LEU A 135 -7.49 16.87 10.10
C LEU A 135 -8.36 17.69 9.15
N ALA A 136 -9.52 18.15 9.65
CA ALA A 136 -10.52 18.84 8.85
C ALA A 136 -10.23 20.35 8.75
N ASP A 137 -9.02 20.70 8.31
CA ASP A 137 -8.55 22.08 8.14
C ASP A 137 -7.89 22.30 6.76
N GLU A 138 -7.34 23.49 6.53
CA GLU A 138 -6.73 23.85 5.24
C GLU A 138 -5.43 23.07 4.96
N ASP A 139 -4.74 22.66 6.01
CA ASP A 139 -3.42 22.02 6.02
C ASP A 139 -3.51 20.48 6.04
N GLY A 140 -4.72 19.94 6.21
CA GLY A 140 -5.00 18.52 6.29
C GLY A 140 -4.76 17.74 5.00
N ALA A 141 -4.57 16.43 5.16
CA ALA A 141 -4.24 15.50 4.08
C ALA A 141 -5.34 15.46 3.01
N ARG A 142 -4.91 15.33 1.74
CA ARG A 142 -5.82 15.33 0.58
C ARG A 142 -5.58 14.13 -0.32
N ARG A 143 -6.67 13.72 -0.99
CA ARG A 143 -6.65 12.73 -2.07
C ARG A 143 -6.41 13.42 -3.42
N SER A 144 -6.12 12.63 -4.46
CA SER A 144 -5.69 13.13 -5.78
C SER A 144 -6.71 14.10 -6.41
N ASP A 145 -8.00 13.96 -6.12
CA ASP A 145 -9.08 14.84 -6.56
C ASP A 145 -9.18 16.17 -5.77
N GLY A 146 -8.28 16.40 -4.81
CA GLY A 146 -8.23 17.58 -3.95
C GLY A 146 -9.17 17.52 -2.74
N SER A 147 -10.00 16.47 -2.62
CA SER A 147 -10.85 16.26 -1.45
C SER A 147 -10.01 15.90 -0.23
N LEU A 148 -10.45 16.37 0.95
CA LEU A 148 -9.83 15.99 2.21
C LEU A 148 -9.91 14.47 2.42
N VAL A 149 -8.87 13.92 3.04
CA VAL A 149 -8.91 12.56 3.59
C VAL A 149 -10.00 12.50 4.66
N PRO A 150 -10.87 11.47 4.64
CA PRO A 150 -11.87 11.29 5.69
C PRO A 150 -11.19 11.21 7.07
N SER A 151 -11.72 11.98 8.03
CA SER A 151 -11.19 11.99 9.40
C SER A 151 -11.21 10.60 10.02
N GLY A 152 -10.09 10.18 10.59
CA GLY A 152 -9.93 8.85 11.18
C GLY A 152 -9.41 7.79 10.21
N SER A 153 -9.08 8.13 8.97
CA SER A 153 -8.66 7.16 7.96
C SER A 153 -7.17 6.81 8.06
N PHE A 154 -6.85 5.53 7.82
CA PHE A 154 -5.48 5.02 7.84
C PHE A 154 -4.88 4.78 6.45
N THR A 155 -5.66 4.92 5.37
CA THR A 155 -5.33 4.34 4.04
C THR A 155 -5.38 5.30 2.86
N GLN A 156 -5.86 6.54 3.07
CA GLN A 156 -6.38 7.36 1.97
C GLN A 156 -5.36 8.33 1.34
N ILE A 157 -4.16 8.48 1.89
CA ILE A 157 -3.10 9.25 1.19
C ILE A 157 -2.65 8.55 -0.08
N PHE A 158 -2.18 9.33 -1.05
CA PHE A 158 -1.88 8.89 -2.41
C PHE A 158 -3.04 8.19 -3.14
N GLN A 159 -4.29 8.25 -2.66
CA GLN A 159 -5.44 7.67 -3.37
C GLN A 159 -6.12 8.69 -4.27
N HIS A 160 -6.90 8.22 -5.26
CA HIS A 160 -7.54 9.10 -6.24
C HIS A 160 -8.58 10.05 -5.62
N GLY A 161 -9.36 9.58 -4.65
CA GLY A 161 -10.49 10.31 -4.10
C GLY A 161 -11.85 9.78 -4.55
N VAL A 162 -12.89 10.60 -4.39
CA VAL A 162 -14.29 10.27 -4.74
C VAL A 162 -14.49 10.35 -6.25
N PHE A 163 -13.89 11.34 -6.91
CA PHE A 163 -14.12 11.56 -8.33
C PHE A 163 -12.94 11.18 -9.21
N ARG A 164 -13.22 10.38 -10.26
CA ARG A 164 -12.32 10.11 -11.38
C ARG A 164 -13.05 10.38 -12.69
N PRO A 165 -12.53 11.22 -13.59
CA PRO A 165 -13.15 11.48 -14.88
C PRO A 165 -13.30 10.23 -15.76
N PHE A 166 -12.40 9.24 -15.61
CA PHE A 166 -12.40 7.98 -16.35
C PHE A 166 -11.89 6.83 -15.45
N GLY A 167 -12.59 5.68 -15.39
CA GLY A 167 -12.15 4.49 -14.61
C GLY A 167 -12.94 4.18 -13.32
N GLY A 168 -14.19 4.65 -13.21
CA GLY A 168 -15.11 4.27 -12.14
C GLY A 168 -14.87 4.95 -10.78
N GLU A 169 -15.82 4.75 -9.87
CA GLU A 169 -15.72 5.19 -8.48
C GLU A 169 -14.86 4.19 -7.67
N HIS A 170 -14.16 4.66 -6.64
CA HIS A 170 -13.49 3.81 -5.62
C HIS A 170 -12.29 2.90 -6.03
N ARG A 171 -11.78 2.93 -7.27
CA ARG A 171 -10.53 2.23 -7.65
C ARG A 171 -9.30 2.66 -6.81
N ALA A 172 -8.31 1.81 -6.61
CA ALA A 172 -7.05 2.22 -5.98
C ALA A 172 -6.15 3.04 -6.96
N GLN A 173 -5.23 3.86 -6.44
CA GLN A 173 -4.17 4.44 -7.29
C GLN A 173 -3.17 3.35 -7.74
N ARG A 174 -2.47 3.62 -8.84
CA ARG A 174 -1.54 2.64 -9.46
C ARG A 174 -0.16 2.70 -8.80
N LEU A 175 0.45 1.54 -8.55
CA LEU A 175 1.81 1.41 -8.01
C LEU A 175 2.86 2.17 -8.83
N GLU A 176 2.72 2.19 -10.15
CA GLU A 176 3.58 2.99 -11.04
C GLU A 176 3.58 4.47 -10.62
N ARG A 177 2.39 5.06 -10.41
CA ARG A 177 2.25 6.48 -10.05
C ARG A 177 2.74 6.77 -8.64
N LEU A 178 2.63 5.81 -7.73
CA LEU A 178 3.23 5.93 -6.41
C LEU A 178 4.76 5.97 -6.50
N PHE A 179 5.37 5.08 -7.28
CA PHE A 179 6.83 5.05 -7.43
C PHE A 179 7.36 6.28 -8.16
N ASP A 180 6.64 6.81 -9.14
CA ASP A 180 6.94 8.11 -9.75
C ASP A 180 6.94 9.21 -8.68
N ARG A 181 5.88 9.28 -7.86
CA ARG A 181 5.77 10.29 -6.80
C ARG A 181 6.87 10.17 -5.74
N TRP A 182 7.18 8.95 -5.30
CA TRP A 182 8.29 8.73 -4.35
C TRP A 182 9.65 9.10 -4.94
N THR A 183 9.84 8.89 -6.24
CA THR A 183 11.05 9.32 -6.95
C THR A 183 11.15 10.84 -6.96
N GLU A 184 10.05 11.55 -7.27
CA GLU A 184 10.00 13.02 -7.24
C GLU A 184 10.33 13.58 -5.85
N LEU A 185 9.81 12.97 -4.76
CA LEU A 185 10.10 13.40 -3.39
C LEU A 185 11.58 13.27 -3.05
N ILE A 186 12.25 12.25 -3.58
CA ILE A 186 13.70 12.08 -3.43
C ILE A 186 14.46 13.11 -4.28
N GLU A 187 14.10 13.25 -5.55
CA GLU A 187 14.82 14.12 -6.50
C GLU A 187 14.67 15.61 -6.18
N SER A 188 13.53 16.01 -5.61
CA SER A 188 13.27 17.37 -5.12
C SER A 188 13.90 17.67 -3.75
N GLY A 189 14.43 16.65 -3.07
CA GLY A 189 15.07 16.79 -1.76
C GLY A 189 14.10 16.83 -0.57
N VAL A 190 12.80 16.59 -0.78
CA VAL A 190 11.82 16.43 0.31
C VAL A 190 12.18 15.19 1.15
N TRP A 191 12.51 14.09 0.49
CA TRP A 191 13.02 12.87 1.13
C TRP A 191 14.53 12.75 0.95
N THR A 192 15.23 12.57 2.06
CA THR A 192 16.68 12.35 2.05
C THR A 192 17.00 10.86 1.88
N VAL A 193 18.02 10.53 1.08
CA VAL A 193 18.53 9.15 0.92
C VAL A 193 19.85 9.00 1.67
N GLY A 194 19.93 7.98 2.52
CA GLY A 194 21.11 7.59 3.27
C GLY A 194 21.68 6.26 2.80
N GLU A 195 22.60 5.68 3.58
CA GLU A 195 23.29 4.43 3.24
C GLU A 195 22.34 3.25 2.97
N ASN A 196 21.23 3.19 3.72
CA ASN A 196 20.27 2.08 3.64
C ASN A 196 19.02 2.37 2.79
N GLY A 197 18.96 3.51 2.09
CA GLY A 197 17.77 3.96 1.36
C GLY A 197 17.17 5.24 1.95
N VAL A 198 15.86 5.44 1.77
CA VAL A 198 15.18 6.65 2.25
C VAL A 198 15.27 6.75 3.78
N VAL A 199 15.69 7.91 4.28
CA VAL A 199 15.84 8.20 5.71
C VAL A 199 14.49 8.58 6.31
N GLY A 200 14.29 8.23 7.58
CA GLY A 200 13.09 8.57 8.34
C GLY A 200 12.23 7.35 8.65
N GLY A 201 11.25 7.57 9.52
CA GLY A 201 10.27 6.56 9.91
C GLY A 201 8.94 6.76 9.21
N ILE A 202 8.05 5.78 9.37
CA ILE A 202 6.68 5.83 8.83
C ILE A 202 5.87 7.00 9.41
N ASP A 203 6.30 7.56 10.54
CA ASP A 203 5.70 8.76 11.13
C ASP A 203 5.88 10.01 10.24
N MET A 204 6.81 10.03 9.28
CA MET A 204 6.91 11.14 8.32
C MET A 204 5.64 11.34 7.49
N PHE A 205 4.85 10.28 7.27
CA PHE A 205 3.56 10.42 6.58
C PHE A 205 2.54 11.27 7.36
N GLN A 206 2.80 11.61 8.63
CA GLN A 206 2.00 12.58 9.39
C GLN A 206 2.11 13.99 8.80
N ASP A 207 3.21 14.33 8.12
CA ASP A 207 3.40 15.65 7.51
C ASP A 207 2.26 15.97 6.52
N ALA A 208 1.60 14.96 5.97
CA ALA A 208 0.41 15.09 5.14
C ALA A 208 -0.73 15.86 5.82
N ASP A 209 -0.87 15.74 7.14
CA ASP A 209 -1.87 16.46 7.95
C ASP A 209 -1.30 17.74 8.59
N HIS A 210 -0.04 18.09 8.33
CA HIS A 210 0.63 19.23 8.95
C HIS A 210 1.15 20.23 7.91
N GLY A 211 0.39 20.42 6.82
CA GLY A 211 0.65 21.44 5.80
C GLY A 211 1.48 20.98 4.61
N ALA A 212 1.99 19.73 4.61
CA ALA A 212 2.73 19.15 3.49
C ALA A 212 1.87 18.18 2.65
N TRP A 213 0.55 18.32 2.66
CA TRP A 213 -0.38 17.41 1.96
C TRP A 213 -0.06 17.24 0.46
N GLU A 214 0.49 18.26 -0.20
CA GLU A 214 0.89 18.22 -1.61
C GLU A 214 1.95 17.13 -1.86
N ASP A 215 2.85 16.88 -0.90
CA ASP A 215 3.89 15.84 -1.01
C ASP A 215 3.29 14.43 -1.02
N TYR A 216 2.18 14.24 -0.30
CA TYR A 216 1.49 12.95 -0.10
C TYR A 216 0.29 12.76 -1.03
N TRP A 217 0.28 13.53 -2.11
CA TRP A 217 -0.73 13.60 -3.14
C TRP A 217 -0.13 13.23 -4.50
N ILE A 218 -0.90 12.55 -5.35
CA ILE A 218 -0.50 12.21 -6.73
C ILE A 218 -1.27 13.12 -7.68
N HIS A 219 -0.56 13.91 -8.48
CA HIS A 219 -1.22 14.79 -9.44
C HIS A 219 -2.06 13.99 -10.45
N PRO A 220 -3.33 14.35 -10.68
CA PRO A 220 -4.13 13.73 -11.72
C PRO A 220 -3.46 13.89 -13.09
N SER A 221 -3.17 12.78 -13.75
CA SER A 221 -2.80 12.76 -15.17
C SER A 221 -3.94 12.05 -15.91
N TRP A 222 -4.79 12.83 -16.58
CA TRP A 222 -5.85 12.31 -17.45
C TRP A 222 -5.32 11.93 -18.83
#